data_AF-A0A7J7JHX5-F1
#
_entry.id   AF-A0A7J7JHX5-F1
#
_cell.length_a   1.000
_cell.length_b   1.000
_cell.length_c   1.000
_cell.angle_alpha   90.00
_cell.angle_beta   90.00
_cell.angle_gamma   90.00
#
_symmetry.space_group_name_H-M   'P 1'
#
loop_
_entity.id
_entity.type
_entity.pdbx_description
1 polymer ?
#
loop_
_entity_poly.entity_id
_entity_poly.type
_entity_poly.pdbx_seq_one_letter_code
_entity_poly.pdbx_strand_id
1 'polypeptide(L)'
;MFFLFLFAHGANGMIHGVDSQPVYLTQIYSLINSTNFPNMACKPMVVVIQACRVGNSVSQTEQNIQQSTNFFLPELSALRSHQQEAETSTGRKDFDVDDLLILHSCFENSVSMKFRDGGSLLLRILVKTLYRHACHPDLAELFDIVSNFIFNESLFIVLSVV
;
A
#
# COMPACT_ATOMS: atom_id res chain seq x y z
N MET A 1 9.56 -15.69 4.19
CA MET A 1 9.06 -14.56 3.39
C MET A 1 7.62 -14.83 3.04
N PHE A 2 6.75 -13.84 3.19
CA PHE A 2 5.31 -13.97 3.01
C PHE A 2 4.81 -12.89 2.05
N PHE A 3 3.87 -13.24 1.18
CA PHE A 3 3.20 -12.32 0.29
C PHE A 3 1.69 -12.37 0.49
N LEU A 4 1.07 -11.21 0.64
CA LEU A 4 -0.38 -11.03 0.68
C LEU A 4 -0.80 -10.15 -0.49
N PHE A 5 -1.69 -10.66 -1.33
CA PHE A 5 -2.26 -9.92 -2.45
C PHE A 5 -3.74 -9.63 -2.16
N LEU A 6 -4.11 -8.35 -2.12
CA LEU A 6 -5.47 -7.89 -1.84
C LEU A 6 -6.03 -7.17 -3.06
N PHE A 7 -7.03 -7.77 -3.72
CA PHE A 7 -7.67 -7.22 -4.90
C PHE A 7 -9.16 -6.96 -4.62
N ALA A 8 -9.52 -5.69 -4.46
CA ALA A 8 -10.86 -5.31 -4.05
C ALA A 8 -11.22 -3.90 -4.53
N HIS A 9 -12.49 -3.52 -4.39
CA HIS A 9 -12.83 -2.10 -4.34
C HIS A 9 -12.28 -1.49 -3.05
N GLY A 10 -11.98 -0.20 -3.06
CA GLY A 10 -11.41 0.47 -1.91
C GLY A 10 -11.65 1.96 -1.94
N ALA A 11 -11.35 2.56 -0.80
CA ALA A 11 -11.31 3.99 -0.57
C ALA A 11 -10.07 4.30 0.27
N ASN A 12 -9.87 5.56 0.63
CA ASN A 12 -8.66 5.92 1.38
C ASN A 12 -8.58 5.16 2.73
N GLY A 13 -7.51 4.38 2.91
CA GLY A 13 -7.24 3.58 4.12
C GLY A 13 -8.10 2.32 4.32
N MET A 14 -8.88 1.90 3.32
CA MET A 14 -9.76 0.74 3.45
C MET A 14 -10.03 0.00 2.13
N ILE A 15 -10.33 -1.28 2.24
CA ILE A 15 -10.89 -2.11 1.16
C ILE A 15 -12.31 -2.53 1.51
N HIS A 16 -13.13 -2.82 0.51
CA HIS A 16 -14.49 -3.30 0.71
C HIS A 16 -14.56 -4.81 0.50
N GLY A 17 -15.21 -5.49 1.44
CA GLY A 17 -15.62 -6.88 1.30
C GLY A 17 -16.66 -7.05 0.19
N VAL A 18 -16.95 -8.31 -0.16
CA VAL A 18 -17.99 -8.66 -1.14
C VAL A 18 -19.39 -8.24 -0.67
N ASP A 19 -19.56 -8.08 0.64
CA ASP A 19 -20.73 -7.56 1.34
C ASP A 19 -20.78 -6.02 1.38
N SER A 20 -19.87 -5.34 0.67
CA SER A 20 -19.65 -3.89 0.69
C SER A 20 -19.26 -3.34 2.07
N GLN A 21 -18.90 -4.19 3.04
CA GLN A 21 -18.46 -3.71 4.34
C GLN A 21 -17.00 -3.26 4.28
N PRO A 22 -16.65 -2.12 4.89
CA PRO A 22 -15.28 -1.63 4.90
C PRO A 22 -14.41 -2.48 5.84
N VAL A 23 -13.22 -2.82 5.38
CA VAL A 23 -12.13 -3.41 6.16
C VAL A 23 -10.95 -2.45 6.12
N TYR A 24 -10.59 -1.89 7.27
CA TYR A 24 -9.49 -0.94 7.37
C TYR A 24 -8.16 -1.65 7.22
N LEU A 25 -7.22 -1.05 6.47
CA LEU A 25 -5.92 -1.69 6.26
C LEU A 25 -5.12 -1.79 7.57
N THR A 26 -5.31 -0.86 8.49
CA THR A 26 -4.75 -0.92 9.84
C THR A 26 -5.13 -2.19 10.61
N GLN A 27 -6.36 -2.71 10.41
CA GLN A 27 -6.79 -3.98 10.99
C GLN A 27 -6.07 -5.16 10.33
N ILE A 28 -5.82 -5.09 9.02
CA ILE A 28 -5.06 -6.14 8.32
C ILE A 28 -3.61 -6.13 8.81
N TYR A 29 -2.99 -4.96 8.92
CA TYR A 29 -1.62 -4.80 9.40
C TYR A 29 -1.46 -5.27 10.85
N SER A 30 -2.47 -5.04 11.70
CA SER A 30 -2.44 -5.53 13.08
C SER A 30 -2.54 -7.06 13.14
N LEU A 31 -3.26 -7.72 12.24
CA LEU A 31 -3.32 -9.19 12.19
C LEU A 31 -2.01 -9.84 11.79
N ILE A 32 -1.19 -9.17 10.97
CA ILE A 32 0.07 -9.70 10.44
C ILE A 32 1.30 -9.20 11.19
N ASN A 33 1.13 -8.47 12.29
CA ASN A 33 2.25 -7.98 13.10
C ASN A 33 3.00 -9.12 13.82
N SER A 34 4.17 -8.84 14.38
CA SER A 34 4.99 -9.82 15.09
C SER A 34 4.30 -10.42 16.33
N THR A 35 3.36 -9.70 16.95
CA THR A 35 2.62 -10.15 18.14
C THR A 35 1.56 -11.19 17.80
N ASN A 36 0.77 -10.94 16.76
CA ASN A 36 -0.36 -11.76 16.32
C ASN A 36 0.07 -12.82 15.32
N PHE A 37 1.21 -12.63 14.64
CA PHE A 37 1.80 -13.58 13.71
C PHE A 37 3.27 -13.88 14.03
N PRO A 38 3.55 -14.49 15.20
CA PRO A 38 4.92 -14.66 15.71
C PRO A 38 5.82 -15.52 14.81
N ASN A 39 5.23 -16.43 14.02
CA ASN A 39 5.98 -17.25 13.05
C ASN A 39 6.64 -16.42 11.94
N MET A 40 6.19 -15.17 11.76
CA MET A 40 6.70 -14.21 10.79
C MET A 40 7.53 -13.08 11.40
N ALA A 41 7.79 -13.12 12.71
CA ALA A 41 8.71 -12.18 13.33
C ALA A 41 10.12 -12.27 12.70
N CYS A 42 10.75 -11.11 12.45
CA CYS A 42 12.08 -11.01 11.82
C CYS A 42 12.14 -11.63 10.42
N LYS A 43 11.02 -11.67 9.69
CA LYS A 43 10.94 -12.22 8.32
C LYS A 43 10.19 -11.25 7.42
N PRO A 44 10.70 -10.99 6.19
CA PRO A 44 10.08 -10.02 5.30
C PRO A 44 8.67 -10.43 4.90
N MET A 45 7.76 -9.46 4.99
CA MET A 45 6.35 -9.54 4.64
C MET A 45 6.02 -8.49 3.58
N VAL A 46 5.41 -8.93 2.49
CA VAL A 46 5.04 -8.04 1.39
C VAL A 46 3.53 -8.03 1.24
N VAL A 47 2.92 -6.85 1.21
CA VAL A 47 1.48 -6.67 0.97
C VAL A 47 1.30 -5.87 -0.31
N VAL A 48 0.60 -6.45 -1.29
CA VAL A 48 0.30 -5.80 -2.56
C VAL A 48 -1.20 -5.52 -2.63
N ILE A 49 -1.57 -4.25 -2.77
CA ILE A 49 -2.95 -3.78 -2.68
C ILE A 49 -3.38 -3.18 -4.02
N GLN A 50 -4.26 -3.90 -4.73
CA GLN A 50 -4.99 -3.41 -5.91
C GLN A 50 -6.37 -2.94 -5.45
N ALA A 51 -6.47 -1.67 -5.10
CA ALA A 51 -7.73 -1.01 -4.75
C ALA A 51 -7.61 0.50 -4.97
N CYS A 52 -8.74 1.16 -5.25
CA CYS A 52 -8.79 2.61 -5.28
C CYS A 52 -8.56 3.21 -3.88
N ARG A 53 -8.05 4.44 -3.82
CA ARG A 53 -7.83 5.19 -2.57
C ARG A 53 -8.50 6.56 -2.58
N VAL A 54 -9.57 6.71 -3.38
CA VAL A 54 -10.33 7.95 -3.45
C VAL A 54 -10.98 8.22 -2.09
N GLY A 55 -10.76 9.41 -1.54
CA GLY A 55 -11.44 9.86 -0.33
C GLY A 55 -12.91 10.18 -0.63
N ASN A 56 -13.81 9.87 0.30
CA ASN A 56 -15.15 10.44 0.30
C ASN A 56 -15.02 11.91 0.72
N SER A 57 -14.72 12.82 -0.21
CA SER A 57 -14.74 14.25 0.05
C SER A 57 -16.19 14.74 0.21
N VAL A 58 -16.80 14.44 1.35
CA VAL A 58 -17.85 15.31 1.88
C VAL A 58 -17.14 16.46 2.58
N SER A 59 -16.93 17.53 1.80
CA SER A 59 -16.81 18.92 2.25
C SER A 59 -15.72 19.24 3.30
N GLN A 60 -14.59 19.83 2.87
CA GLN A 60 -14.26 21.23 3.15
C GLN A 60 -12.78 21.56 2.88
N THR A 61 -12.64 22.60 2.06
CA THR A 61 -11.60 23.63 2.05
C THR A 61 -10.25 23.31 1.41
N GLU A 62 -10.07 24.03 0.30
CA GLU A 62 -8.89 24.36 -0.46
C GLU A 62 -7.62 24.63 0.37
N GLN A 63 -6.49 24.46 -0.32
CA GLN A 63 -5.15 25.03 -0.06
C GLN A 63 -4.16 24.22 0.81
N ASN A 64 -3.38 23.36 0.15
CA ASN A 64 -1.95 23.61 -0.12
C ASN A 64 -1.34 22.37 -0.78
N ILE A 65 -1.09 22.42 -2.08
CA ILE A 65 -0.14 21.50 -2.71
C ILE A 65 1.25 22.04 -2.41
N GLN A 66 1.77 21.70 -1.23
CA GLN A 66 3.21 21.71 -1.02
C GLN A 66 3.72 20.32 -1.36
N GLN A 67 4.45 20.25 -2.46
CA GLN A 67 5.29 19.12 -2.84
C GLN A 67 6.21 18.79 -1.66
N SER A 68 5.78 17.82 -0.85
CA SER A 68 6.63 17.19 0.14
C SER A 68 6.96 15.80 -0.38
N THR A 69 8.20 15.66 -0.85
CA THR A 69 8.84 14.40 -1.25
C THR A 69 9.13 13.48 -0.05
N ASN A 70 8.32 13.58 1.02
CA ASN A 70 8.38 12.70 2.17
C ASN A 70 7.16 11.79 2.11
N PHE A 71 7.36 10.63 1.47
CA PHE A 71 6.42 9.51 1.32
C PHE A 71 6.09 8.82 2.67
N PHE A 72 5.79 9.59 3.72
CA PHE A 72 5.30 9.05 4.97
C PHE A 72 3.78 8.85 4.86
N LEU A 73 3.38 7.60 4.66
CA LEU A 73 1.99 7.15 4.69
C LEU A 73 1.35 7.52 6.05
N PRO A 74 0.29 8.35 6.10
CA PRO A 74 -0.50 8.65 7.31
C PRO A 74 -0.97 7.38 8.06
N GLU A 75 -1.11 6.28 7.34
CA GLU A 75 -1.56 4.99 7.85
C GLU A 75 -0.48 4.26 8.66
N LEU A 76 0.80 4.42 8.29
CA LEU A 76 1.93 3.94 9.08
C LEU A 76 2.17 4.80 10.32
N SER A 77 1.98 6.12 10.20
CA SER A 77 2.09 7.01 11.36
C SER A 77 0.95 6.83 12.35
N ALA A 78 -0.28 6.52 11.90
CA ALA A 78 -1.39 6.15 12.77
C ALA A 78 -1.13 4.84 13.55
N LEU A 79 -0.51 3.85 12.90
CA LEU A 79 -0.04 2.64 13.59
C LEU A 79 1.02 2.94 14.65
N ARG A 80 1.95 3.86 14.36
CA ARG A 80 2.99 4.31 15.31
C ARG A 80 2.41 5.13 16.46
N SER A 81 1.40 5.97 16.23
CA SER A 81 0.82 6.85 17.25
C SER A 81 -0.07 6.12 18.25
N HIS A 82 -0.74 5.04 17.85
CA HIS A 82 -1.50 4.18 18.77
C HIS A 82 -0.64 3.52 19.86
N GLN A 83 0.69 3.61 19.77
CA GLN A 83 1.62 3.05 20.76
C GLN A 83 2.00 4.05 21.85
N GLN A 84 1.98 5.37 21.58
CA GLN A 84 2.44 6.36 22.56
C GLN A 84 1.54 6.49 23.82
N GLU A 85 0.30 6.00 23.78
CA GLU A 85 -0.62 6.06 24.92
C GLU A 85 -0.55 4.81 25.83
N ALA A 86 0.24 3.78 25.50
CA ALA A 86 0.28 2.49 26.21
C ALA A 86 1.59 2.18 26.95
N GLU A 87 2.42 3.17 27.27
CA GLU A 87 3.72 2.93 27.92
C GLU A 87 3.69 3.21 29.44
N THR A 88 3.35 2.18 30.22
CA THR A 88 3.99 1.98 31.53
C THR A 88 4.41 0.50 31.68
N SER A 89 5.72 0.31 31.81
CA SER A 89 6.45 -0.88 32.28
C SER A 89 6.83 -2.00 31.29
N THR A 90 8.16 -2.17 31.18
CA THR A 90 8.92 -3.41 30.92
C THR A 90 8.92 -4.04 29.52
N GLY A 91 9.88 -3.61 28.69
CA GLY A 91 10.89 -4.49 28.10
C GLY A 91 10.43 -5.63 27.17
N ARG A 92 9.44 -5.40 26.29
CA ARG A 92 9.21 -6.23 25.11
C ARG A 92 9.46 -5.40 23.85
N LYS A 93 10.17 -5.98 22.86
CA LYS A 93 10.26 -5.41 21.52
C LYS A 93 8.86 -5.41 20.90
N ASP A 94 8.18 -4.28 21.06
CA ASP A 94 6.86 -4.04 20.50
C ASP A 94 6.97 -3.81 18.99
N PHE A 95 6.18 -4.58 18.24
CA PHE A 95 5.77 -4.34 16.86
C PHE A 95 6.89 -3.95 15.87
N ASP A 96 7.49 -4.95 15.21
CA ASP A 96 8.53 -4.70 14.22
C ASP A 96 7.89 -4.42 12.85
N VAL A 97 7.46 -3.17 12.62
CA VAL A 97 7.00 -2.71 11.29
C VAL A 97 8.11 -2.79 10.25
N ASP A 98 9.37 -2.98 10.68
CA ASP A 98 10.55 -2.85 9.82
C ASP A 98 10.62 -3.97 8.77
N ASP A 99 9.90 -5.08 8.96
CA ASP A 99 9.84 -6.20 8.02
C ASP A 99 8.67 -6.12 7.02
N LEU A 100 7.84 -5.07 7.07
CA LEU A 100 6.63 -4.94 6.26
C LEU A 100 6.83 -3.98 5.08
N LEU A 101 6.72 -4.51 3.86
CA LEU A 101 6.74 -3.73 2.62
C LEU A 101 5.34 -3.70 1.99
N ILE A 102 4.79 -2.51 1.75
CA ILE A 102 3.45 -2.33 1.19
C ILE A 102 3.54 -1.65 -0.17
N LEU A 103 2.92 -2.27 -1.18
CA LEU A 103 2.80 -1.73 -2.53
C LEU A 103 1.34 -1.43 -2.84
N HIS A 104 1.00 -0.15 -2.95
CA HIS A 104 -0.32 0.29 -3.42
C HIS A 104 -0.34 0.48 -4.93
N SER A 105 -1.46 0.12 -5.56
CA SER A 105 -1.68 0.34 -7.00
C SER A 105 -1.87 1.81 -7.41
N CYS A 106 -2.13 2.70 -6.47
CA CYS A 106 -2.38 4.11 -6.71
C CYS A 106 -2.06 4.95 -5.47
N PHE A 107 -1.85 6.25 -5.67
CA PHE A 107 -1.61 7.21 -4.59
C PHE A 107 -2.89 7.49 -3.80
N GLU A 108 -2.75 8.13 -2.65
CA GLU A 108 -3.89 8.66 -1.89
C GLU A 108 -4.75 9.56 -2.75
N ASN A 109 -6.06 9.51 -2.53
CA ASN A 109 -7.06 10.27 -3.28
C ASN A 109 -7.05 10.02 -4.80
N SER A 110 -6.58 8.84 -5.24
CA SER A 110 -6.58 8.47 -6.66
C SER A 110 -7.23 7.10 -6.91
N VAL A 111 -7.50 6.83 -8.19
CA VAL A 111 -8.15 5.61 -8.67
C VAL A 111 -7.10 4.60 -9.11
N SER A 112 -7.35 3.34 -8.79
CA SER A 112 -6.53 2.24 -9.27
C SER A 112 -6.95 1.78 -10.67
N MET A 113 -6.01 1.68 -11.60
CA MET A 113 -6.30 1.41 -13.01
C MET A 113 -6.41 -0.09 -13.32
N LYS A 114 -7.46 -0.45 -14.05
CA LYS A 114 -7.68 -1.79 -14.61
C LYS A 114 -8.26 -1.66 -16.01
N PHE A 115 -7.65 -2.35 -16.98
CA PHE A 115 -8.15 -2.43 -18.35
C PHE A 115 -9.10 -3.60 -18.53
N ARG A 116 -10.13 -3.42 -19.37
CA ARG A 116 -11.14 -4.45 -19.66
C ARG A 116 -10.52 -5.75 -20.18
N ASP A 117 -9.60 -5.62 -21.14
CA ASP A 117 -8.97 -6.77 -21.80
C ASP A 117 -7.54 -7.03 -21.32
N GLY A 118 -6.99 -6.15 -20.47
CA GLY A 118 -5.60 -6.19 -20.02
C GLY A 118 -5.42 -6.51 -18.53
N GLY A 119 -6.47 -6.41 -17.71
CA GLY A 119 -6.36 -6.58 -16.27
C GLY A 119 -5.73 -5.37 -15.55
N SER A 120 -5.30 -5.57 -14.31
CA SER A 120 -4.71 -4.50 -13.47
C SER A 120 -3.39 -4.00 -14.05
N LEU A 121 -3.25 -2.68 -14.18
CA LEU A 121 -1.99 -2.06 -14.64
C LEU A 121 -0.84 -2.41 -13.68
N LEU A 122 -1.07 -2.33 -12.37
CA LEU A 122 -0.10 -2.72 -11.33
C LEU A 122 0.37 -4.16 -11.54
N LEU A 123 -0.54 -5.12 -11.66
CA LEU A 123 -0.16 -6.53 -11.76
C LEU A 123 0.62 -6.83 -13.04
N ARG A 124 0.22 -6.22 -14.16
CA ARG A 124 0.97 -6.35 -15.42
C ARG A 124 2.40 -5.87 -15.28
N ILE A 125 2.58 -4.68 -14.70
CA ILE A 125 3.91 -4.08 -14.50
C ILE A 125 4.70 -4.90 -13.49
N LEU A 126 4.13 -5.23 -12.33
CA LEU A 126 4.78 -6.01 -11.28
C LEU A 126 5.27 -7.37 -11.79
N VAL A 127 4.42 -8.14 -12.48
CA VAL A 127 4.80 -9.44 -13.04
C VAL A 127 5.88 -9.28 -14.10
N LYS A 128 5.77 -8.29 -14.98
CA LYS A 128 6.78 -7.99 -16.01
C LYS A 128 8.13 -7.61 -15.40
N THR A 129 8.13 -6.81 -14.34
CA THR A 129 9.34 -6.40 -13.63
C THR A 129 9.95 -7.58 -12.89
N LEU A 130 9.16 -8.36 -12.14
CA LEU A 130 9.63 -9.59 -11.48
C LEU A 130 10.24 -10.58 -12.49
N TYR A 131 9.56 -10.83 -13.61
CA TYR A 131 10.07 -11.74 -14.63
C TYR A 131 11.44 -11.32 -15.19
N ARG A 132 11.72 -10.01 -15.26
CA ARG A 132 12.95 -9.46 -15.83
C ARG A 132 14.06 -9.23 -14.80
N HIS A 133 13.68 -8.94 -13.56
CA HIS A 133 14.59 -8.39 -12.55
C HIS A 133 14.55 -9.13 -11.22
N ALA A 134 13.77 -10.19 -11.01
CA ALA A 134 13.67 -10.84 -9.69
C ALA A 134 14.99 -11.42 -9.13
N CYS A 135 16.03 -11.60 -9.96
CA CYS A 135 17.31 -12.16 -9.53
C CYS A 135 18.41 -11.13 -9.25
N HIS A 136 18.15 -9.83 -9.38
CA HIS A 136 19.23 -8.82 -9.37
C HIS A 136 19.02 -7.70 -8.34
N PRO A 137 18.04 -6.79 -8.47
CA PRO A 137 17.67 -5.83 -7.43
C PRO A 137 17.03 -6.48 -6.20
N ASP A 138 17.12 -5.78 -5.07
CA ASP A 138 16.26 -6.08 -3.91
C ASP A 138 14.79 -5.69 -4.18
N LEU A 139 13.89 -6.09 -3.28
CA LEU A 139 12.45 -5.87 -3.46
C LEU A 139 12.04 -4.38 -3.42
N ALA A 140 12.75 -3.55 -2.65
CA ALA A 140 12.44 -2.12 -2.57
C ALA A 140 12.81 -1.44 -3.89
N GLU A 141 13.99 -1.73 -4.43
CA GLU A 141 14.41 -1.25 -5.75
C GLU A 141 13.46 -1.75 -6.86
N LEU A 142 12.99 -3.01 -6.76
CA LEU A 142 11.99 -3.53 -7.68
C LEU A 142 10.68 -2.73 -7.61
N PHE A 143 10.25 -2.34 -6.41
CA PHE A 143 9.02 -1.57 -6.21
C PHE A 143 9.15 -0.12 -6.67
N ASP A 144 10.34 0.47 -6.56
CA ASP A 144 10.65 1.77 -7.14
C ASP A 144 10.57 1.72 -8.68
N ILE A 145 11.10 0.66 -9.30
CA ILE A 145 10.97 0.44 -10.74
C ILE A 145 9.49 0.32 -11.13
N VAL A 146 8.71 -0.48 -10.39
CA VAL A 146 7.26 -0.64 -10.63
C VAL A 146 6.53 0.70 -10.50
N SER A 147 6.81 1.48 -9.46
CA SER A 147 6.19 2.78 -9.22
C SER A 147 6.49 3.76 -10.35
N ASN A 148 7.74 3.82 -10.81
CA ASN A 148 8.15 4.64 -11.95
C ASN A 148 7.44 4.23 -13.25
N PHE A 149 7.29 2.92 -13.52
CA PHE A 149 6.54 2.46 -14.68
C PHE A 149 5.05 2.83 -14.59
N ILE A 150 4.42 2.65 -13.42
CA ILE A 150 3.00 3.01 -13.22
C ILE A 150 2.81 4.49 -13.45
N PHE A 151 3.68 5.34 -12.92
CA PHE A 151 3.60 6.79 -13.09
C PHE A 151 3.66 7.19 -14.57
N ASN A 152 4.64 6.65 -15.31
CA ASN A 152 4.83 6.98 -16.73
C ASN A 152 3.69 6.45 -17.62
N GLU A 153 3.23 5.22 -17.40
CA GLU A 153 2.10 4.64 -18.14
C GLU A 153 0.78 5.35 -17.82
N SER A 154 0.57 5.71 -16.55
CA SER A 154 -0.61 6.50 -16.13
C SER A 154 -0.64 7.86 -16.81
N LEU A 155 0.52 8.54 -16.90
CA LEU A 155 0.65 9.81 -17.62
C LEU A 155 0.34 9.65 -19.12
N PHE A 156 0.86 8.59 -19.75
CA PHE A 156 0.59 8.30 -21.15
C PHE A 156 -0.90 8.04 -21.43
N ILE A 157 -1.59 7.35 -20.52
CA ILE A 157 -3.04 7.12 -20.61
C ILE A 157 -3.80 8.44 -20.47
N VAL A 158 -3.46 9.29 -19.49
CA VAL A 158 -4.10 10.60 -19.32
C VAL A 158 -3.92 11.47 -20.57
N LEU A 159 -2.73 11.47 -21.17
CA LEU A 159 -2.44 12.19 -22.41
C LEU A 159 -3.18 11.60 -23.64
N SER A 160 -3.50 10.31 -23.62
CA SER A 160 -4.21 9.63 -24.72
C SER A 160 -5.74 9.72 -24.62
N VAL A 161 -6.28 10.25 -23.51
CA VAL A 161 -7.73 10.37 -23.24
C VAL A 161 -8.25 11.81 -23.45
N VAL A 162 -7.47 12.68 -24.12
CA VAL A 162 -7.89 14.04 -24.50
C VAL A 162 -8.34 14.09 -25.95
#